data_AF-A0A9Q2W4L8-F1
#
_entry.id   AF-A0A9Q2W4L8-F1
#
_cell.length_a   1.000
_cell.length_b   1.000
_cell.length_c   1.000
_cell.angle_alpha   90.00
_cell.angle_beta   90.00
_cell.angle_gamma   90.00
#
_symmetry.space_group_name_H-M   'P 1'
#
loop_
_entity.id
_entity.type
_entity.pdbx_description
1 polymer ?
#
loop_
_entity_poly.entity_id
_entity_poly.type
_entity_poly.pdbx_seq_one_letter_code
_entity_poly.pdbx_strand_id
1 'polypeptide(L)' 'MPSSGPRPALIAPRVTLVERFDDEADLQRVSLVLAAPVVGTLYRYEGAFRYEIAPDTERG' A
#
# COMPACT_ATOMS: atom_id res chain seq x y z
N MET A 1 4.20 6.01 -20.72
CA MET A 1 3.48 5.55 -19.51
C MET A 1 2.09 5.12 -19.93
N PRO A 2 1.62 3.90 -19.65
CA PRO A 2 0.26 3.50 -20.04
C PRO A 2 -0.75 4.37 -19.29
N SER A 3 -1.54 5.16 -20.01
CA SER A 3 -2.63 5.93 -19.43
C SER A 3 -3.79 4.99 -19.09
N SER A 4 -4.13 4.90 -17.80
CA SER A 4 -5.32 4.19 -17.35
C SER A 4 -6.54 5.10 -17.58
N GLY A 5 -7.13 5.04 -18.78
CA GLY A 5 -8.43 5.64 -19.02
C GLY A 5 -9.50 5.08 -18.07
N PRO A 6 -10.64 5.77 -17.89
CA PRO A 6 -11.72 5.30 -17.04
C PRO A 6 -12.22 3.93 -17.55
N ARG A 7 -12.27 2.95 -16.65
CA ARG A 7 -12.78 1.60 -16.92
C ARG A 7 -14.22 1.50 -16.43
N PRO A 8 -15.09 0.75 -17.12
CA PRO A 8 -16.41 0.42 -16.61
C PRO A 8 -16.31 -0.15 -15.19
N ALA A 9 -17.16 0.29 -14.27
CA ALA A 9 -17.08 -0.06 -12.85
C ALA A 9 -17.08 -1.57 -12.58
N LEU A 10 -17.67 -2.36 -13.49
CA LEU A 10 -17.72 -3.82 -13.41
C LEU A 10 -16.33 -4.48 -13.59
N ILE A 11 -15.41 -3.84 -14.31
CA ILE A 11 -14.07 -4.38 -14.61
C ILE A 11 -12.94 -3.52 -14.05
N ALA A 12 -13.27 -2.41 -13.37
CA ALA A 12 -12.30 -1.53 -12.76
C ALA A 12 -11.55 -2.26 -11.63
N PRO A 13 -10.20 -2.31 -11.67
CA PRO A 13 -9.42 -2.79 -10.55
C PRO A 13 -9.63 -1.90 -9.32
N ARG A 14 -9.61 -2.52 -8.14
CA ARG A 14 -9.68 -1.85 -6.84
C ARG A 14 -8.36 -2.02 -6.10
N VAL A 15 -7.91 -0.93 -5.49
CA VAL A 15 -6.79 -0.93 -4.55
C VAL A 15 -7.37 -0.85 -3.15
N THR A 16 -6.98 -1.79 -2.29
CA THR A 16 -7.26 -1.77 -0.85
C THR A 16 -5.93 -1.64 -0.12
N LEU A 17 -5.80 -0.58 0.67
CA LEU A 17 -4.65 -0.32 1.53
C LEU A 17 -5.13 -0.36 2.99
N VAL A 18 -4.52 -1.23 3.78
CA VAL A 18 -4.76 -1.34 5.22
C VAL A 18 -3.46 -1.01 5.93
N GLU A 19 -3.52 0.04 6.74
CA GLU A 19 -2.44 0.47 7.61
C GLU A 19 -2.86 0.23 9.05
N ARG A 20 -2.01 -0.44 9.82
CA ARG A 20 -2.24 -0.66 11.25
C ARG A 20 -0.92 -0.56 12.00
N PHE A 21 -0.96 0.09 13.14
CA PHE A 21 0.13 0.02 14.09
C PHE A 21 0.02 -1.29 14.90
N ASP A 22 1.15 -1.94 15.12
CA ASP A 22 1.26 -3.08 16.02
C ASP A 22 2.00 -2.64 17.29
N ASP A 23 1.25 -2.46 18.37
CA ASP A 23 1.77 -2.01 19.66
C ASP A 23 2.72 -3.03 20.32
N GLU A 24 2.56 -4.34 20.06
CA GLU A 24 3.42 -5.37 20.63
C GLU A 24 4.78 -5.42 19.93
N ALA A 25 4.79 -5.27 18.60
CA ALA A 25 6.01 -5.31 17.80
C ALA A 25 6.71 -3.94 17.66
N ASP A 26 6.02 -2.86 18.02
CA ASP A 26 6.42 -1.47 17.77
C ASP A 26 6.74 -1.25 16.28
N LEU A 27 5.78 -1.62 15.42
CA LEU A 27 5.91 -1.57 13.96
C LEU A 27 4.63 -1.05 13.30
N GLN A 28 4.80 -0.20 12.29
CA GLN A 28 3.73 0.12 11.35
C GLN A 28 3.62 -1.01 10.32
N ARG A 29 2.46 -1.67 10.25
CA ARG A 29 2.15 -2.72 9.27
C ARG A 29 1.31 -2.17 8.13
N VAL A 30 1.63 -2.61 6.92
CA VAL A 30 0.95 -2.22 5.69
C VAL A 30 0.60 -3.46 4.88
N SER A 31 -0.65 -3.55 4.47
CA SER A 31 -1.16 -4.55 3.54
C SER A 31 -1.81 -3.85 2.36
N LEU A 32 -1.31 -4.13 1.15
CA LEU A 32 -1.86 -3.63 -0.09
C LEU A 32 -2.34 -4.80 -0.95
N VAL A 33 -3.58 -4.69 -1.43
CA VAL A 33 -4.17 -5.62 -2.38
C VAL A 33 -4.68 -4.84 -3.59
N LEU A 34 -4.21 -5.22 -4.77
CA LEU A 34 -4.77 -4.79 -6.05
C LEU A 34 -5.54 -5.96 -6.64
N ALA A 35 -6.85 -5.81 -6.82
CA ALA A 35 -7.70 -6.86 -7.36
C ALA A 35 -8.64 -6.33 -8.44
N ALA A 36 -8.86 -7.11 -9.49
CA ALA A 36 -9.89 -6.87 -10.48
C ALA A 36 -11.02 -7.90 -10.31
N PRO A 37 -12.30 -7.53 -10.45
CA PRO A 37 -13.42 -8.44 -10.19
C PRO A 37 -13.39 -9.74 -10.99
N VAL A 38 -12.91 -9.68 -12.25
CA VAL A 38 -12.92 -10.81 -13.18
C VAL A 38 -11.62 -11.62 -13.13
N VAL A 39 -10.48 -10.97 -12.88
CA VAL A 39 -9.14 -11.59 -12.94
C VAL A 39 -8.68 -12.06 -11.55
N GLY A 40 -9.27 -11.53 -10.48
CA GLY A 40 -8.85 -11.78 -9.11
C GLY A 40 -7.73 -10.83 -8.66
N THR A 41 -6.87 -11.29 -7.74
CA THR A 41 -5.74 -10.49 -7.22
C THR A 41 -4.65 -10.36 -8.28
N LEU A 42 -4.38 -9.12 -8.69
CA LEU A 42 -3.31 -8.79 -9.63
C LEU A 42 -1.97 -8.60 -8.91
N TYR A 43 -2.01 -8.05 -7.71
CA TYR A 43 -0.83 -7.79 -6.92
C TYR A 43 -1.15 -7.78 -5.42
N ARG A 44 -0.20 -8.25 -4.64
CA ARG A 44 -0.24 -8.21 -3.17
C ARG A 44 1.11 -7.74 -2.66
N TYR A 45 1.05 -6.88 -1.67
CA TYR A 45 2.23 -6.47 -0.91
C TYR A 45 1.90 -6.45 0.56
N GLU A 46 2.81 -7.03 1.35
CA GLU A 46 2.79 -6.99 2.80
C GLU A 46 4.14 -6.45 3.25
N GLY A 47 4.11 -5.50 4.17
CA GLY A 47 5.31 -4.86 4.68
C GLY A 47 5.13 -4.35 6.09
N ALA A 48 6.25 -4.13 6.78
CA ALA A 48 6.29 -3.45 8.05
C ALA A 48 7.48 -2.50 8.08
N PHE A 49 7.33 -1.37 8.76
CA PHE A 49 8.41 -0.41 8.95
C PHE A 49 8.33 0.22 10.35
N ARG A 50 9.47 0.69 10.85
CA ARG A 50 9.51 1.57 12.01
C ARG A 50 9.50 3.01 11.56
N TYR A 51 8.68 3.82 12.22
CA TYR A 51 8.72 5.26 12.07
C TYR A 51 9.60 5.83 13.18
N GLU A 52 10.66 6.54 12.79
CA GLU A 52 11.51 7.28 13.72
C GLU A 52 11.56 8.73 13.26
N ILE A 53 11.37 9.67 14.19
CA ILE A 53 11.63 11.08 13.95
C ILE A 53 13.14 11.28 14.20
N ALA A 54 13.93 11.21 13.13
CA ALA A 54 15.35 11.50 13.20
C ALA A 54 15.59 13.02 13.16
N PRO A 55 16.56 13.56 13.93
CA PRO A 55 16.99 14.94 13.78
C PRO A 55 17.58 15.15 12.38
N ASP A 56 17.36 16.32 11.81
CA ASP A 56 17.94 16.70 10.54
C ASP A 56 19.46 16.76 10.66
N THR A 57 20.15 15.76 10.11
CA THR A 57 21.61 15.77 10.00
C THR A 57 22.02 16.45 8.70
N GLU A 58 21.60 17.70 8.49
CA GLU A 58 22.30 18.54 7.52
C GLU A 58 23.75 18.66 8.00
N ARG A 59 24.67 18.11 7.20
CA ARG A 59 26.10 18.37 7.34
C ARG A 59 26.30 19.87 7.17
N GLY A 60 26.95 20.50 8.14
CA GLY A 60 27.53 21.84 7.98
C GLY A 60 28.56 21.91 6.85
#